data_AF-A0A0G4FW54-F1
#
_entry.id   AF-A0A0G4FW54-F1
#
_cell.length_a   1.000
_cell.length_b   1.000
_cell.length_c   1.000
_cell.angle_alpha   90.00
_cell.angle_beta   90.00
_cell.angle_gamma   90.00
#
_symmetry.space_group_name_H-M   'P 1'
#
loop_
_entity.id
_entity.type
_entity.pdbx_description
1 polymer ?
#
loop_
_entity_poly.entity_id
_entity_poly.type
_entity_poly.pdbx_seq_one_letter_code
_entity_poly.pdbx_strand_id
1 'polypeptide(L)'
;MEEAEIERWEVIGAYDPGSEVVSLDIGEGDGGDASNLSSPSSPSIDVAPPSRVRLKIRQVINQSREEVASGVVWNVAVELCWFLWRELGHGCKWKAPESFAFVELGAGTGVVGLFLKCCFASASVLLTDLPDALGLLRGNIELNGLEGQEAVSSGGEAQICCRGKLEVMALDWREPGGKVRELLEKDNGWSCLKIAVGADLTYSPECRQLLSEILKDDSHPLSQIPWLIAHQHRDPISISEEEIFRIFGPLCSRILVASQDRTSRFKSDVGSFGFFLFFPKGCPAAFPEETAALLSLLEPAFTRAHSNHHGAASGD
;
A
#
# COMPACT_ATOMS: atom_id res chain seq x y z
N MET A 1 -10.70 17.46 17.56
CA MET A 1 -10.34 16.60 16.41
C MET A 1 -10.63 15.20 16.88
N GLU A 2 -11.78 14.67 16.47
CA GLU A 2 -12.27 13.36 16.88
C GLU A 2 -11.43 12.26 16.25
N GLU A 3 -11.12 11.23 17.04
CA GLU A 3 -10.33 10.08 16.64
C GLU A 3 -11.18 9.13 15.80
N ALA A 4 -10.64 8.74 14.64
CA ALA A 4 -11.25 7.82 13.71
C ALA A 4 -10.78 6.39 13.99
N GLU A 5 -11.60 5.59 14.66
CA GLU A 5 -11.38 4.15 14.79
C GLU A 5 -11.97 3.43 13.57
N ILE A 6 -11.13 2.74 12.78
CA ILE A 6 -11.55 2.06 11.54
C ILE A 6 -11.71 0.56 11.79
N GLU A 7 -12.96 0.12 11.87
CA GLU A 7 -13.31 -1.28 12.11
C GLU A 7 -13.71 -2.07 10.86
N ARG A 8 -14.13 -1.42 9.77
CA ARG A 8 -14.77 -2.13 8.64
C ARG A 8 -14.31 -1.57 7.30
N TRP A 9 -13.83 -2.47 6.46
CA TRP A 9 -13.49 -2.25 5.06
C TRP A 9 -14.65 -2.70 4.20
N GLU A 10 -14.96 -1.94 3.16
CA GLU A 10 -15.86 -2.38 2.10
C GLU A 10 -15.23 -2.01 0.77
N VAL A 11 -14.76 -3.02 0.03
CA VAL A 11 -14.34 -2.89 -1.37
C VAL A 11 -15.59 -3.11 -2.21
N ILE A 12 -16.12 -2.07 -2.82
CA ILE A 12 -17.33 -2.17 -3.67
C ILE A 12 -16.91 -2.22 -5.14
N GLY A 13 -17.09 -3.36 -5.80
CA GLY A 13 -16.99 -3.52 -7.25
C GLY A 13 -18.19 -2.91 -8.00
N ALA A 14 -18.00 -2.03 -9.00
CA ALA A 14 -19.07 -1.68 -9.95
C ALA A 14 -18.54 -1.18 -11.31
N TYR A 15 -18.80 -1.92 -12.40
CA TYR A 15 -19.47 -1.40 -13.62
C TYR A 15 -19.85 -2.56 -14.58
N ASP A 16 -21.07 -3.06 -14.43
CA ASP A 16 -21.89 -3.67 -15.50
C ASP A 16 -23.30 -3.10 -15.28
N PRO A 17 -24.03 -2.58 -16.30
CA PRO A 17 -25.35 -1.98 -16.12
C PRO A 17 -26.46 -2.94 -15.61
N GLY A 18 -26.11 -4.15 -15.16
CA GLY A 18 -27.04 -5.16 -14.65
C GLY A 18 -26.53 -6.07 -13.53
N SER A 19 -25.34 -5.85 -12.95
CA SER A 19 -24.79 -6.75 -11.92
C SER A 19 -25.10 -6.29 -10.48
N GLU A 20 -25.59 -7.22 -9.64
CA GLU A 20 -25.85 -7.01 -8.21
C GLU A 20 -24.58 -6.75 -7.38
N VAL A 21 -24.75 -5.92 -6.34
CA VAL A 21 -23.72 -5.48 -5.39
C VAL A 21 -23.27 -6.64 -4.51
N VAL A 22 -21.97 -6.92 -4.46
CA VAL A 22 -21.39 -7.89 -3.52
C VAL A 22 -20.51 -7.16 -2.51
N SER A 23 -20.92 -7.19 -1.24
CA SER A 23 -20.18 -6.66 -0.10
C SER A 23 -19.32 -7.77 0.52
N LEU A 24 -18.06 -7.47 0.87
CA LEU A 24 -17.23 -8.35 1.68
C LEU A 24 -17.19 -7.80 3.12
N ASP A 25 -17.65 -8.60 4.07
CA ASP A 25 -17.67 -8.23 5.49
C ASP A 25 -16.39 -8.66 6.21
N ILE A 26 -15.70 -7.69 6.82
CA ILE A 26 -14.61 -7.93 7.77
C ILE A 26 -15.11 -7.55 9.17
N GLY A 27 -15.60 -8.54 9.91
CA GLY A 27 -16.00 -8.40 11.32
C GLY A 27 -15.07 -9.16 12.25
N GLU A 28 -14.84 -8.63 13.44
CA GLU A 28 -14.21 -9.38 14.54
C GLU A 28 -15.19 -10.42 15.07
N GLY A 29 -14.70 -11.65 15.26
CA GLY A 29 -15.47 -12.69 15.93
C GLY A 29 -15.73 -12.30 17.38
N ASP A 30 -17.01 -12.21 17.74
CA ASP A 30 -17.49 -11.85 19.06
C ASP A 30 -16.96 -12.87 20.09
N GLY A 31 -16.01 -12.44 20.91
CA GLY A 31 -15.51 -13.21 22.05
C GLY A 31 -16.52 -13.12 23.18
N GLY A 32 -17.31 -14.17 23.36
CA GLY A 32 -18.40 -14.23 24.34
C GLY A 32 -17.97 -14.12 25.81
N ASP A 33 -18.95 -13.59 26.57
CA ASP A 33 -19.23 -13.69 28.01
C ASP A 33 -18.23 -13.14 29.05
N ALA A 34 -18.67 -12.05 29.70
CA ALA A 34 -18.54 -11.91 31.16
C ALA A 34 -19.74 -11.15 31.75
N SER A 35 -20.37 -11.79 32.72
CA SER A 35 -21.60 -11.43 33.44
C SER A 35 -21.51 -10.20 34.36
N ASN A 36 -22.60 -9.43 34.38
CA ASN A 36 -23.25 -8.70 35.49
C ASN A 36 -22.43 -8.26 36.73
N LEU A 37 -22.50 -6.95 37.05
CA LEU A 37 -22.93 -6.45 38.38
C LEU A 37 -23.25 -4.93 38.31
N SER A 38 -24.32 -4.55 38.99
CA SER A 38 -25.05 -3.28 38.96
C SER A 38 -24.72 -2.32 40.12
N SER A 39 -24.68 -1.00 39.87
CA SER A 39 -25.36 0.09 40.64
C SER A 39 -24.86 1.52 40.30
N PRO A 40 -25.64 2.59 40.57
CA PRO A 40 -25.67 3.83 39.78
C PRO A 40 -25.02 5.05 40.44
N SER A 41 -24.60 6.05 39.67
CA SER A 41 -24.85 7.50 39.91
C SER A 41 -24.03 8.45 39.02
N SER A 42 -24.67 9.56 38.65
CA SER A 42 -24.19 10.79 37.98
C SER A 42 -24.62 10.91 36.51
N PRO A 43 -25.23 12.03 36.09
CA PRO A 43 -25.51 12.31 34.69
C PRO A 43 -24.18 12.68 34.02
N SER A 44 -23.45 11.68 33.55
CA SER A 44 -22.48 11.90 32.49
C SER A 44 -23.26 12.46 31.32
N ILE A 45 -22.81 13.60 30.79
CA ILE A 45 -23.10 13.90 29.39
C ILE A 45 -22.35 12.80 28.64
N ASP A 46 -23.07 11.72 28.32
CA ASP A 46 -22.61 10.69 27.41
C ASP A 46 -22.45 11.36 26.04
N VAL A 47 -21.31 12.02 25.85
CA VAL A 47 -20.78 12.21 24.52
C VAL A 47 -20.39 10.81 24.10
N ALA A 48 -21.30 10.15 23.37
CA ALA A 48 -21.02 8.84 22.78
C ALA A 48 -19.63 8.91 22.13
N PRO A 49 -18.75 7.92 22.38
CA PRO A 49 -17.43 7.91 21.76
C PRO A 49 -17.62 8.09 20.25
N PRO A 50 -16.77 8.92 19.60
CA PRO A 50 -16.96 9.30 18.21
C PRO A 50 -17.20 8.05 17.37
N SER A 51 -18.25 8.11 16.56
CA SER A 51 -18.71 7.02 15.72
C SER A 51 -17.58 6.50 14.82
N ARG A 52 -17.30 5.20 14.93
CA ARG A 52 -16.37 4.41 14.11
C ARG A 52 -16.32 4.89 12.66
N VAL A 53 -15.14 5.23 12.17
CA VAL A 53 -14.94 5.69 10.79
C VAL A 53 -14.77 4.47 9.90
N ARG A 54 -15.71 4.22 8.99
CA ARG A 54 -15.56 3.15 8.00
C ARG A 54 -14.79 3.68 6.81
N LEU A 55 -13.65 3.06 6.50
CA LEU A 55 -12.97 3.33 5.23
C LEU A 55 -13.59 2.47 4.14
N LYS A 56 -14.20 3.15 3.18
CA LYS A 56 -14.89 2.52 2.05
C LYS A 56 -14.15 2.92 0.78
N ILE A 57 -13.53 1.94 0.13
CA ILE A 57 -12.84 2.15 -1.14
C ILE A 57 -13.68 1.49 -2.22
N ARG A 58 -14.28 2.31 -3.07
CA ARG A 58 -15.07 1.84 -4.19
C ARG A 58 -14.15 1.58 -5.37
N GLN A 59 -14.38 0.50 -6.10
CA GLN A 59 -13.57 0.04 -7.22
C GLN A 59 -14.50 -0.33 -8.36
N VAL A 60 -14.24 0.17 -9.56
CA VAL A 60 -14.65 -0.50 -10.78
C VAL A 60 -13.77 -1.74 -10.89
N ILE A 61 -14.39 -2.89 -11.19
CA ILE A 61 -13.68 -4.12 -11.51
C ILE A 61 -14.11 -4.56 -12.90
N ASN A 62 -13.15 -4.94 -13.73
CA ASN A 62 -13.47 -5.44 -15.05
C ASN A 62 -13.67 -6.95 -14.97
N GLN A 63 -14.93 -7.40 -14.90
CA GLN A 63 -15.27 -8.83 -14.86
C GLN A 63 -15.34 -9.47 -16.25
N SER A 64 -15.17 -8.73 -17.34
CA SER A 64 -15.18 -9.31 -18.68
C SER A 64 -13.88 -10.08 -18.94
N ARG A 65 -13.92 -11.39 -18.64
CA ARG A 65 -13.04 -12.50 -19.06
C ARG A 65 -11.55 -12.20 -19.34
N GLU A 66 -10.72 -12.83 -18.52
CA GLU A 66 -9.44 -13.49 -18.80
C GLU A 66 -8.22 -12.68 -19.30
N GLU A 67 -8.35 -11.47 -19.84
CA GLU A 67 -7.19 -10.83 -20.51
C GLU A 67 -6.58 -9.61 -19.81
N VAL A 68 -7.25 -8.96 -18.86
CA VAL A 68 -6.75 -7.70 -18.27
C VAL A 68 -6.54 -7.82 -16.75
N ALA A 69 -5.30 -8.12 -16.35
CA ALA A 69 -4.91 -8.32 -14.95
C ALA A 69 -5.14 -7.09 -14.04
N SER A 70 -5.26 -5.88 -14.60
CA SER A 70 -5.47 -4.64 -13.86
C SER A 70 -6.89 -4.48 -13.31
N GLY A 71 -7.87 -5.27 -13.79
CA GLY A 71 -9.29 -5.15 -13.42
C GLY A 71 -9.72 -5.85 -12.13
N VAL A 72 -8.82 -6.53 -11.43
CA VAL A 72 -9.13 -7.36 -10.24
C VAL A 72 -8.43 -6.81 -9.01
N VAL A 73 -9.17 -6.72 -7.91
CA VAL A 73 -8.58 -6.45 -6.59
C VAL A 73 -7.97 -7.74 -6.06
N TRP A 74 -6.64 -7.82 -6.08
CA TRP A 74 -5.92 -8.98 -5.55
C TRP A 74 -6.00 -9.03 -4.02
N ASN A 75 -6.18 -10.23 -3.45
CA ASN A 75 -6.28 -10.41 -1.99
C ASN A 75 -5.06 -9.84 -1.25
N VAL A 76 -3.87 -9.98 -1.83
CA VAL A 76 -2.64 -9.45 -1.24
C VAL A 76 -2.59 -7.91 -1.22
N ALA A 77 -3.30 -7.23 -2.12
CA ALA A 77 -3.45 -5.78 -2.06
C ALA A 77 -4.31 -5.37 -0.85
N VAL A 78 -5.38 -6.11 -0.58
CA VAL A 78 -6.23 -5.90 0.62
C VAL A 78 -5.43 -6.16 1.90
N GLU A 79 -4.62 -7.22 1.92
CA GLU A 79 -3.74 -7.52 3.05
C GLU A 79 -2.68 -6.45 3.28
N LEU A 80 -2.14 -5.85 2.19
CA LEU A 80 -1.24 -4.70 2.29
C LEU A 80 -1.91 -3.46 2.87
N CYS A 81 -3.13 -3.15 2.43
CA CYS A 81 -3.93 -2.08 3.01
C CYS A 81 -4.14 -2.31 4.51
N TRP A 82 -4.47 -3.53 4.92
CA TRP A 82 -4.67 -3.86 6.33
C TRP A 82 -3.37 -3.78 7.15
N PHE A 83 -2.26 -4.28 6.61
CA PHE A 83 -0.94 -4.17 7.22
C PHE A 83 -0.57 -2.70 7.46
N LEU A 84 -0.69 -1.85 6.44
CA LEU A 84 -0.40 -0.43 6.53
C LEU A 84 -1.33 0.28 7.52
N TRP A 85 -2.62 -0.06 7.53
CA TRP A 85 -3.56 0.44 8.52
C TRP A 85 -3.10 0.11 9.94
N ARG A 86 -2.77 -1.15 10.23
CA ARG A 86 -2.38 -1.57 11.58
C ARG A 86 -1.09 -0.91 12.05
N GLU A 87 -0.08 -0.88 11.17
CA GLU A 87 1.25 -0.38 11.54
C GLU A 87 1.30 1.15 11.60
N LEU A 88 0.58 1.84 10.72
CA LEU A 88 0.68 3.30 10.54
C LEU A 88 -0.61 4.06 10.88
N GLY A 89 -1.76 3.52 10.51
CA GLY A 89 -3.06 4.20 10.59
C GLY A 89 -3.76 4.07 11.95
N HIS A 90 -3.62 2.91 12.62
CA HIS A 90 -4.29 2.63 13.89
C HIS A 90 -3.81 3.58 14.98
N GLY A 91 -4.70 4.49 15.42
CA GLY A 91 -4.39 5.53 16.42
C GLY A 91 -3.57 6.70 15.87
N CYS A 92 -3.56 6.93 14.55
CA CYS A 92 -2.81 8.02 13.91
C CYS A 92 -1.31 8.03 14.28
N LYS A 93 -0.69 6.86 14.42
CA LYS A 93 0.73 6.69 14.81
C LYS A 93 1.66 7.51 13.94
N TRP A 94 1.28 7.69 12.67
CA TRP A 94 2.03 8.49 11.73
C TRP A 94 1.14 9.50 11.02
N LYS A 95 1.63 10.73 10.92
CA LYS A 95 1.05 11.77 10.08
C LYS A 95 2.03 12.06 8.98
N ALA A 96 1.63 11.79 7.75
CA ALA A 96 2.45 12.12 6.61
C ALA A 96 2.62 13.64 6.51
N PRO A 97 3.84 14.16 6.42
CA PRO A 97 4.05 15.56 6.07
C PRO A 97 3.57 15.82 4.64
N GLU A 98 3.25 17.08 4.31
CA GLU A 98 2.79 17.48 2.97
C GLU A 98 3.86 17.20 1.89
N SER A 99 5.13 17.16 2.29
CA SER A 99 6.27 16.78 1.46
C SER A 99 6.45 15.27 1.31
N PHE A 100 5.55 14.42 1.84
CA PHE A 100 5.71 12.97 1.69
C PHE A 100 4.98 12.47 0.45
N ALA A 101 5.67 11.71 -0.40
CA ALA A 101 5.08 11.09 -1.57
C ALA A 101 5.30 9.58 -1.63
N PHE A 102 4.22 8.86 -1.94
CA PHE A 102 4.20 7.43 -2.27
C PHE A 102 4.15 7.25 -3.78
N VAL A 103 4.74 6.17 -4.29
CA VAL A 103 4.45 5.65 -5.62
C VAL A 103 3.94 4.21 -5.49
N GLU A 104 2.81 3.91 -6.10
CA GLU A 104 2.32 2.54 -6.24
C GLU A 104 2.76 1.99 -7.60
N LEU A 105 3.53 0.90 -7.59
CA LEU A 105 3.96 0.18 -8.78
C LEU A 105 2.94 -0.91 -9.11
N GLY A 106 2.52 -1.01 -10.38
CA GLY A 106 1.55 -2.02 -10.80
C GLY A 106 0.24 -1.91 -10.03
N ALA A 107 -0.31 -0.70 -9.99
CA ALA A 107 -1.44 -0.35 -9.12
C ALA A 107 -2.71 -1.15 -9.41
N GLY A 108 -2.89 -1.67 -10.64
CA GLY A 108 -4.07 -2.38 -11.09
C GLY A 108 -5.33 -1.53 -10.92
N THR A 109 -6.13 -1.85 -9.91
CA THR A 109 -7.32 -1.08 -9.55
C THR A 109 -7.00 0.18 -8.71
N GLY A 110 -5.79 0.28 -8.16
CA GLY A 110 -5.31 1.39 -7.34
C GLY A 110 -5.71 1.30 -5.87
N VAL A 111 -6.18 0.13 -5.41
CA VAL A 111 -6.74 -0.01 -4.04
C VAL A 111 -5.74 0.40 -2.95
N VAL A 112 -4.44 0.12 -3.11
CA VAL A 112 -3.43 0.44 -2.09
C VAL A 112 -3.13 1.93 -2.08
N GLY A 113 -2.96 2.56 -3.23
CA GLY A 113 -2.71 3.99 -3.30
C GLY A 113 -3.92 4.83 -2.91
N LEU A 114 -5.14 4.40 -3.24
CA LEU A 114 -6.37 5.02 -2.75
C LEU A 114 -6.48 4.90 -1.23
N PHE A 115 -6.14 3.72 -0.69
CA PHE A 115 -6.05 3.51 0.75
C PHE A 115 -5.06 4.47 1.41
N LEU A 116 -3.82 4.52 0.90
CA LEU A 116 -2.80 5.44 1.38
C LEU A 116 -3.29 6.88 1.34
N LYS A 117 -3.99 7.27 0.28
CA LYS A 117 -4.52 8.61 0.13
C LYS A 117 -5.55 8.95 1.21
N CYS A 118 -6.46 8.04 1.49
CA CYS A 118 -7.47 8.23 2.53
C CYS A 118 -6.87 8.27 3.95
N CYS A 119 -5.88 7.42 4.24
CA CYS A 119 -5.25 7.38 5.56
C CYS A 119 -4.22 8.50 5.78
N PHE A 120 -3.59 8.97 4.70
CA PHE A 120 -2.54 9.97 4.74
C PHE A 120 -2.92 11.15 3.85
N ALA A 121 -3.98 11.85 4.23
CA ALA A 121 -4.59 12.94 3.46
C ALA A 121 -3.58 13.98 2.94
N SER A 122 -2.54 14.30 3.71
CA SER A 122 -1.47 15.24 3.35
C SER A 122 -0.43 14.65 2.39
N ALA A 123 -0.27 13.34 2.33
CA ALA A 123 0.68 12.71 1.42
C ALA A 123 0.21 12.80 -0.03
N SER A 124 1.18 12.90 -0.93
CA SER A 124 0.97 12.71 -2.35
C SER A 124 1.09 11.23 -2.70
N VAL A 125 0.29 10.74 -3.64
CA VAL A 125 0.30 9.34 -4.09
C VAL A 125 0.29 9.30 -5.62
N LEU A 126 1.29 8.67 -6.20
CA LEU A 126 1.40 8.45 -7.65
C LEU A 126 1.03 6.99 -7.96
N LEU A 127 -0.10 6.78 -8.62
CA LEU A 127 -0.52 5.46 -9.09
C LEU A 127 0.12 5.19 -10.44
N THR A 128 0.83 4.06 -10.57
CA THR A 128 1.50 3.70 -11.83
C THR A 128 1.13 2.30 -12.29
N ASP A 129 0.85 2.18 -13.57
CA ASP A 129 0.55 0.92 -14.24
C ASP A 129 0.74 1.08 -15.77
N LEU A 130 0.47 0.03 -16.53
CA LEU A 130 0.45 0.07 -17.99
C LEU A 130 -0.63 1.02 -18.53
N PRO A 131 -0.50 1.51 -19.77
CA PRO A 131 -1.42 2.50 -20.34
C PRO A 131 -2.90 2.11 -20.35
N ASP A 132 -3.20 0.81 -20.44
CA ASP A 132 -4.55 0.24 -20.45
C ASP A 132 -5.26 0.35 -19.09
N ALA A 133 -4.51 0.29 -17.99
CA ALA A 133 -5.06 0.42 -16.63
C ALA A 133 -5.37 1.88 -16.24
N LEU A 134 -4.87 2.89 -16.94
CA LEU A 134 -5.02 4.30 -16.51
C LEU A 134 -6.47 4.79 -16.52
N GLY A 135 -7.31 4.27 -17.44
CA GLY A 135 -8.73 4.59 -17.47
C GLY A 135 -9.45 4.08 -16.23
N LEU A 136 -9.14 2.85 -15.83
CA LEU A 136 -9.65 2.21 -14.62
C LEU A 136 -9.22 2.97 -13.35
N LEU A 137 -7.93 3.30 -13.23
CA LEU A 137 -7.39 4.05 -12.10
C LEU A 137 -8.09 5.40 -11.93
N ARG A 138 -8.27 6.16 -13.01
CA ARG A 138 -8.99 7.45 -12.97
C ARG A 138 -10.45 7.27 -12.54
N GLY A 139 -11.16 6.29 -13.09
CA GLY A 139 -12.52 5.98 -12.68
C GLY A 139 -12.62 5.62 -11.19
N ASN A 140 -11.63 4.89 -10.65
CA ASN A 140 -11.58 4.57 -9.22
C ASN A 140 -11.25 5.79 -8.36
N ILE A 141 -10.44 6.73 -8.83
CA ILE A 141 -10.22 8.01 -8.14
C ILE A 141 -11.53 8.82 -8.06
N GLU A 142 -12.23 8.97 -9.19
CA GLU A 142 -13.52 9.67 -9.30
C GLU A 142 -14.56 9.06 -8.36
N LEU A 143 -14.69 7.74 -8.39
CA LEU A 143 -15.66 6.99 -7.61
C LEU A 143 -15.49 7.16 -6.09
N ASN A 144 -14.27 7.50 -5.65
CA ASN A 144 -13.95 7.78 -4.25
C ASN A 144 -13.91 9.29 -3.91
N GLY A 145 -14.23 10.18 -4.87
CA GLY A 145 -14.22 11.63 -4.65
C GLY A 145 -12.83 12.20 -4.37
N LEU A 146 -11.79 11.55 -4.91
CA LEU A 146 -10.38 11.93 -4.69
C LEU A 146 -9.79 12.76 -5.84
N GLU A 147 -10.63 13.19 -6.80
CA GLU A 147 -10.22 14.09 -7.87
C GLU A 147 -9.98 15.52 -7.37
N GLY A 148 -8.97 16.19 -7.93
CA GLY A 148 -8.92 17.65 -8.02
C GLY A 148 -9.08 18.46 -6.73
N GLN A 149 -8.65 17.96 -5.57
CA GLN A 149 -8.78 18.72 -4.32
C GLN A 149 -7.79 19.88 -4.24
N GLU A 150 -8.14 21.01 -4.86
CA GLU A 150 -7.92 22.32 -4.23
C GLU A 150 -9.09 22.58 -3.27
N ALA A 151 -8.78 23.07 -2.07
CA ALA A 151 -9.73 23.21 -0.97
C ALA A 151 -10.97 24.04 -1.36
N VAL A 152 -12.11 23.38 -1.61
CA VAL A 152 -13.41 24.06 -1.74
C VAL A 152 -14.28 23.71 -0.54
N SER A 153 -14.67 24.77 0.17
CA SER A 153 -15.62 24.71 1.27
C SER A 153 -17.03 24.54 0.72
N SER A 154 -17.59 23.33 0.74
CA SER A 154 -19.03 23.16 0.46
C SER A 154 -19.65 22.00 1.23
N GLY A 155 -20.42 22.37 2.27
CA GLY A 155 -21.72 21.81 2.65
C GLY A 155 -21.90 20.29 2.79
N GLY A 156 -21.91 19.83 4.03
CA GLY A 156 -22.96 18.90 4.52
C GLY A 156 -22.61 17.42 4.66
N GLU A 157 -21.67 16.88 3.89
CA GLU A 157 -21.15 15.52 4.09
C GLU A 157 -19.70 15.57 4.57
N ALA A 158 -19.29 14.59 5.38
CA ALA A 158 -17.91 14.48 5.87
C ALA A 158 -16.95 14.15 4.71
N GLN A 159 -16.62 15.18 3.93
CA GLN A 159 -15.66 15.08 2.84
C GLN A 159 -14.26 14.92 3.43
N ILE A 160 -13.54 13.88 3.01
CA ILE A 160 -12.13 13.70 3.37
C ILE A 160 -11.35 14.84 2.69
N CYS A 161 -10.88 15.81 3.48
CA CYS A 161 -10.02 16.90 3.01
C CYS A 161 -8.59 16.38 2.78
N CYS A 162 -8.36 15.82 1.60
CA CYS A 162 -7.06 15.38 1.10
C CYS A 162 -6.27 16.59 0.56
N ARG A 163 -5.12 16.91 1.16
CA ARG A 163 -4.26 18.04 0.73
C ARG A 163 -3.16 17.65 -0.25
N GLY A 164 -2.62 16.44 -0.14
CA GLY A 164 -1.59 15.98 -1.07
C GLY A 164 -2.15 15.66 -2.45
N LYS A 165 -1.29 15.45 -3.44
CA LYS A 165 -1.72 15.13 -4.81
C LYS A 165 -2.08 13.65 -4.96
N LEU A 166 -2.99 13.33 -5.87
CA LEU A 166 -3.22 11.97 -6.33
C LEU A 166 -3.16 11.99 -7.85
N GLU A 167 -2.14 11.36 -8.42
CA GLU A 167 -1.90 11.38 -9.87
C GLU A 167 -1.78 9.97 -10.41
N VAL A 168 -2.07 9.82 -11.70
CA VAL A 168 -1.99 8.55 -12.44
C VAL A 168 -0.99 8.72 -13.57
N MET A 169 -0.03 7.81 -13.67
CA MET A 169 1.01 7.84 -14.70
C MET A 169 1.21 6.46 -15.33
N ALA A 170 1.38 6.44 -16.65
CA ALA A 170 1.80 5.23 -17.35
C ALA A 170 3.25 4.89 -16.98
N LEU A 171 3.48 3.67 -16.50
CA LEU A 171 4.80 3.12 -16.25
C LEU A 171 4.87 1.69 -16.78
N ASP A 172 5.54 1.53 -17.92
CA ASP A 172 5.96 0.22 -18.39
C ASP A 172 7.38 -0.03 -17.87
N TRP A 173 7.56 -1.08 -17.07
CA TRP A 173 8.86 -1.43 -16.49
C TRP A 173 9.90 -1.85 -17.53
N ARG A 174 9.49 -2.11 -18.79
CA ARG A 174 10.38 -2.36 -19.93
C ARG A 174 10.99 -1.08 -20.50
N GLU A 175 10.35 0.07 -20.26
CA GLU A 175 10.88 1.35 -20.70
C GLU A 175 11.96 1.86 -19.72
N PRO A 176 12.98 2.57 -20.21
CA PRO A 176 13.88 3.30 -19.32
C PRO A 176 13.09 4.23 -18.40
N GLY A 177 13.49 4.36 -17.14
CA GLY A 177 12.82 5.17 -16.11
C GLY A 177 12.71 6.68 -16.38
N GLY A 178 12.89 7.13 -17.62
CA GLY A 178 12.86 8.52 -18.06
C GLY A 178 11.56 9.24 -17.70
N LYS A 179 10.40 8.60 -17.80
CA LYS A 179 9.11 9.22 -17.41
C LYS A 179 9.03 9.49 -15.90
N VAL A 180 9.45 8.52 -15.08
CA VAL A 180 9.53 8.70 -13.61
C VAL A 180 10.52 9.81 -13.29
N ARG A 181 11.68 9.80 -13.94
CA ARG A 181 12.71 10.83 -13.75
C ARG A 181 12.19 12.22 -14.11
N GLU A 182 11.57 12.38 -15.27
CA GLU A 182 10.97 13.64 -15.71
C GLU A 182 9.92 14.15 -14.71
N LEU A 183 9.10 13.27 -14.16
CA LEU A 183 8.11 13.62 -13.13
C LEU A 183 8.76 14.10 -11.83
N LEU A 184 9.85 13.46 -11.41
CA LEU A 184 10.60 13.84 -10.21
C LEU A 184 11.41 15.13 -10.41
N GLU A 185 11.95 15.36 -11.60
CA GLU A 185 12.76 16.53 -11.96
C GLU A 185 11.92 17.80 -12.14
N LYS A 186 10.65 17.69 -12.53
CA LYS A 186 9.76 18.83 -12.74
C LYS A 186 9.40 19.61 -11.46
N ASP A 187 9.86 19.19 -10.29
CA ASP A 187 9.60 19.79 -8.97
C ASP A 187 8.12 20.14 -8.72
N ASN A 188 7.22 19.29 -9.21
CA ASN A 188 5.78 19.44 -9.04
C ASN A 188 5.29 18.88 -7.70
N GLY A 189 6.13 18.88 -6.65
CA GLY A 189 5.83 18.22 -5.38
C GLY A 189 6.06 16.71 -5.38
N TRP A 190 6.76 16.18 -6.38
CA TRP A 190 7.17 14.77 -6.46
C TRP A 190 8.67 14.55 -6.24
N SER A 191 9.48 15.61 -6.21
CA SER A 191 10.92 15.58 -5.87
C SER A 191 11.20 14.92 -4.51
N CYS A 192 10.14 14.73 -3.72
CA CYS A 192 10.11 14.11 -2.43
C CYS A 192 9.54 12.68 -2.42
N LEU A 193 9.56 11.95 -3.54
CA LEU A 193 9.18 10.54 -3.54
C LEU A 193 10.01 9.76 -2.52
N LYS A 194 9.34 9.16 -1.53
CA LYS A 194 10.00 8.61 -0.34
C LYS A 194 9.97 7.09 -0.28
N ILE A 195 8.95 6.46 -0.84
CA ILE A 195 8.77 5.01 -0.76
C ILE A 195 7.92 4.52 -1.94
N ALA A 196 8.33 3.40 -2.53
CA ALA A 196 7.52 2.64 -3.46
C ALA A 196 6.70 1.60 -2.70
N VAL A 197 5.45 1.40 -3.11
CA VAL A 197 4.59 0.33 -2.61
C VAL A 197 4.09 -0.51 -3.78
N GLY A 198 3.77 -1.77 -3.53
CA GLY A 198 3.14 -2.59 -4.55
C GLY A 198 2.63 -3.92 -4.02
N ALA A 199 1.62 -4.45 -4.69
CA ALA A 199 1.00 -5.70 -4.33
C ALA A 199 1.12 -6.70 -5.48
N ASP A 200 1.56 -7.91 -5.15
CA ASP A 200 1.73 -9.06 -6.04
C ASP A 200 2.71 -8.89 -7.20
N LEU A 201 3.62 -7.91 -7.20
CA LEU A 201 4.45 -7.59 -8.38
C LEU A 201 5.38 -8.72 -8.86
N THR A 202 5.53 -9.79 -8.08
CA THR A 202 6.43 -10.92 -8.32
C THR A 202 5.73 -12.17 -8.89
N TYR A 203 4.50 -12.02 -9.39
CA TYR A 203 3.66 -13.13 -9.87
C TYR A 203 4.24 -13.91 -11.07
N SER A 204 5.07 -13.28 -11.92
CA SER A 204 5.67 -13.93 -13.10
C SER A 204 7.20 -13.78 -13.17
N PRO A 205 7.93 -14.70 -13.84
CA PRO A 205 9.38 -14.55 -14.06
C PRO A 205 9.76 -13.24 -14.76
N GLU A 206 8.95 -12.80 -15.73
CA GLU A 206 9.19 -11.57 -16.47
C GLU A 206 9.10 -10.34 -15.55
N CYS A 207 8.05 -10.24 -14.73
CA CYS A 207 7.92 -9.13 -13.77
C CYS A 207 9.11 -9.07 -12.82
N ARG A 208 9.58 -10.23 -12.32
CA ARG A 208 10.76 -10.31 -11.45
C ARG A 208 12.04 -9.83 -12.13
N GLN A 209 12.21 -10.18 -13.40
CA GLN A 209 13.34 -9.71 -14.18
C GLN A 209 13.30 -8.19 -14.35
N LEU A 210 12.16 -7.63 -14.75
CA LEU A 210 11.98 -6.19 -14.96
C LEU A 210 12.21 -5.39 -13.67
N LEU A 211 11.64 -5.84 -12.55
CA LEU A 211 11.90 -5.21 -11.24
C LEU A 211 13.38 -5.31 -10.86
N SER A 212 14.05 -6.43 -11.15
CA SER A 212 15.48 -6.58 -10.91
C SER A 212 16.31 -5.63 -11.77
N GLU A 213 15.88 -5.34 -13.01
CA GLU A 213 16.54 -4.38 -13.90
C GLU A 213 16.40 -2.96 -13.37
N ILE A 214 15.21 -2.57 -12.90
CA ILE A 214 14.99 -1.29 -12.21
C ILE A 214 15.92 -1.15 -11.00
N LEU A 215 16.03 -2.19 -10.18
CA LEU A 215 16.86 -2.17 -8.97
C LEU A 215 18.37 -2.19 -9.24
N LYS A 216 18.81 -2.68 -10.42
CA LYS A 216 20.22 -2.68 -10.84
C LYS A 216 20.66 -1.35 -11.43
N ASP A 217 19.73 -0.57 -11.98
CA ASP A 217 20.03 0.71 -12.59
C ASP A 217 20.10 1.79 -11.50
N ASP A 218 21.31 2.11 -11.05
CA ASP A 218 21.57 3.18 -10.07
C ASP A 218 21.12 4.56 -10.58
N SER A 219 20.90 4.73 -11.88
CA SER A 219 20.34 5.97 -12.43
C SER A 219 18.81 6.01 -12.36
N HIS A 220 18.16 4.87 -12.17
CA HIS A 220 16.71 4.79 -12.10
C HIS A 220 16.22 5.39 -10.78
N PRO A 221 15.30 6.37 -10.77
CA PRO A 221 14.91 7.01 -9.52
C PRO A 221 14.30 6.06 -8.48
N LEU A 222 13.56 5.05 -8.91
CA LEU A 222 13.03 4.02 -8.01
C LEU A 222 14.12 3.16 -7.35
N SER A 223 15.33 3.04 -7.90
CA SER A 223 16.43 2.31 -7.23
C SER A 223 17.05 3.10 -6.07
N GLN A 224 16.59 4.34 -5.85
CA GLN A 224 17.11 5.24 -4.81
C GLN A 224 16.20 5.31 -3.58
N ILE A 225 15.07 4.61 -3.58
CA ILE A 225 14.06 4.66 -2.50
C ILE A 225 13.71 3.25 -1.99
N PRO A 226 13.26 3.12 -0.73
CA PRO A 226 12.78 1.84 -0.18
C PRO A 226 11.51 1.37 -0.90
N TRP A 227 11.34 0.04 -1.00
CA TRP A 227 10.15 -0.58 -1.60
C TRP A 227 9.44 -1.47 -0.57
N LEU A 228 8.17 -1.23 -0.31
CA LEU A 228 7.31 -2.10 0.47
C LEU A 228 6.43 -2.93 -0.49
N ILE A 229 6.74 -4.22 -0.64
CA ILE A 229 6.00 -5.12 -1.52
C ILE A 229 5.29 -6.18 -0.70
N ALA A 230 4.02 -6.39 -0.98
CA ALA A 230 3.28 -7.57 -0.53
C ALA A 230 3.24 -8.62 -1.65
N HIS A 231 3.47 -9.88 -1.32
CA HIS A 231 3.51 -11.01 -2.24
C HIS A 231 2.58 -12.12 -1.78
N GLN A 232 1.88 -12.75 -2.72
CA GLN A 232 1.10 -13.94 -2.46
C GLN A 232 1.86 -15.19 -2.90
N HIS A 233 2.03 -16.14 -1.98
CA HIS A 233 2.52 -17.47 -2.33
C HIS A 233 1.38 -18.29 -2.97
N ARG A 234 1.61 -18.70 -4.21
CA ARG A 234 0.81 -19.57 -5.07
C ARG A 234 1.62 -20.82 -5.40
N ASP A 235 1.29 -21.98 -4.88
CA ASP A 235 1.90 -23.24 -5.33
C ASP A 235 1.19 -23.67 -6.65
N PRO A 236 1.87 -24.08 -7.74
CA PRO A 236 3.33 -24.18 -7.97
C PRO A 236 3.95 -23.00 -8.73
N ILE A 237 3.18 -21.93 -8.98
CA ILE A 237 3.53 -20.87 -9.94
C ILE A 237 4.32 -19.73 -9.29
N SER A 238 4.10 -19.48 -8.00
CA SER A 238 4.77 -18.43 -7.26
C SER A 238 6.15 -18.85 -6.79
N ILE A 239 6.94 -17.82 -6.52
CA ILE A 239 8.22 -17.97 -5.88
C ILE A 239 8.08 -18.04 -4.37
N SER A 240 8.96 -18.83 -3.76
CA SER A 240 9.13 -18.87 -2.31
C SER A 240 9.83 -17.61 -1.80
N GLU A 241 9.81 -17.41 -0.49
CA GLU A 241 10.56 -16.33 0.18
C GLU A 241 12.07 -16.43 -0.13
N GLU A 242 12.63 -17.64 -0.14
CA GLU A 242 14.04 -17.90 -0.47
C GLU A 242 14.38 -17.48 -1.89
N GLU A 243 13.46 -17.69 -2.83
CA GLU A 243 13.62 -17.32 -4.22
C GLU A 243 13.54 -15.78 -4.40
N ILE A 244 12.68 -15.09 -3.64
CA ILE A 244 12.69 -13.61 -3.54
C ILE A 244 14.07 -13.13 -3.07
N PHE A 245 14.60 -13.71 -1.99
CA PHE A 245 15.94 -13.36 -1.50
C PHE A 245 17.04 -13.68 -2.49
N ARG A 246 16.95 -14.79 -3.22
CA ARG A 246 17.94 -15.18 -4.23
C ARG A 246 18.00 -14.17 -5.37
N ILE A 247 16.85 -13.66 -5.80
CA ILE A 247 16.74 -12.71 -6.92
C ILE A 247 17.11 -11.29 -6.47
N PHE A 248 16.49 -10.79 -5.41
CA PHE A 248 16.58 -9.38 -5.00
C PHE A 248 17.65 -9.12 -3.94
N GLY A 249 18.05 -10.14 -3.19
CA GLY A 249 19.09 -10.06 -2.16
C GLY A 249 20.33 -9.34 -2.68
N PRO A 250 20.99 -9.81 -3.75
CA PRO A 250 22.19 -9.17 -4.29
C PRO A 250 22.00 -7.71 -4.75
N LEU A 251 20.76 -7.26 -4.95
CA LEU A 251 20.42 -5.91 -5.44
C LEU A 251 20.08 -4.94 -4.30
N CYS A 252 19.86 -5.47 -3.10
CA CYS A 252 19.49 -4.70 -1.93
C CYS A 252 20.64 -4.65 -0.92
N SER A 253 20.78 -3.52 -0.24
CA SER A 253 21.62 -3.39 0.95
C SER A 253 21.00 -4.14 2.14
N ARG A 254 19.66 -4.14 2.21
CA ARG A 254 18.88 -4.77 3.26
C ARG A 254 17.53 -5.22 2.72
N ILE A 255 17.05 -6.37 3.16
CA ILE A 255 15.66 -6.81 2.95
C ILE A 255 15.11 -7.23 4.30
N LEU A 256 13.97 -6.65 4.68
CA LEU A 256 13.25 -7.01 5.88
C LEU A 256 12.00 -7.79 5.51
N VAL A 257 11.66 -8.83 6.27
CA VAL A 257 10.46 -9.65 6.06
C VAL A 257 9.57 -9.65 7.29
N ALA A 258 8.29 -9.36 7.08
CA ALA A 258 7.29 -9.40 8.14
C ALA A 258 6.94 -10.84 8.50
N SER A 259 6.79 -11.13 9.79
CA SER A 259 6.40 -12.46 10.26
C SER A 259 5.01 -12.84 9.78
N GLN A 260 4.86 -14.03 9.18
CA GLN A 260 3.55 -14.57 8.77
C GLN A 260 2.53 -14.66 9.92
N ASP A 261 3.01 -14.91 11.14
CA ASP A 261 2.16 -14.99 12.35
C ASP A 261 1.49 -13.65 12.70
N ARG A 262 2.08 -12.55 12.24
CA ARG A 262 1.52 -11.22 12.43
C ARG A 262 0.70 -10.75 11.24
N THR A 263 0.69 -11.44 10.11
CA THR A 263 0.16 -10.85 8.88
C THR A 263 -1.15 -11.47 8.40
N SER A 264 -1.50 -12.69 8.80
CA SER A 264 -2.73 -13.34 8.33
C SER A 264 -3.88 -13.17 9.33
N ARG A 265 -4.75 -12.20 9.07
CA ARG A 265 -6.15 -12.27 9.57
C ARG A 265 -6.94 -13.32 8.79
N PHE A 266 -6.61 -13.48 7.52
CA PHE A 266 -7.17 -14.50 6.65
C PHE A 266 -6.35 -15.79 6.75
N LYS A 267 -6.58 -16.58 7.80
CA LYS A 267 -6.32 -18.04 7.76
C LYS A 267 -7.39 -18.70 6.90
N SER A 268 -7.47 -18.33 5.64
CA SER A 268 -8.38 -18.94 4.67
C SER A 268 -7.58 -19.73 3.65
N ASP A 269 -8.27 -20.59 2.90
CA ASP A 269 -7.73 -21.47 1.85
C ASP A 269 -7.07 -20.72 0.66
N VAL A 270 -6.77 -19.43 0.82
CA VAL A 270 -6.44 -18.45 -0.23
C VAL A 270 -4.92 -18.21 -0.34
N GLY A 271 -4.12 -18.92 0.45
CA GLY A 271 -2.65 -18.93 0.37
C GLY A 271 -1.95 -18.10 1.44
N SER A 272 -0.62 -18.23 1.52
CA SER A 272 0.21 -17.45 2.45
C SER A 272 0.70 -16.15 1.80
N PHE A 273 0.78 -15.08 2.59
CA PHE A 273 1.26 -13.77 2.15
C PHE A 273 2.60 -13.42 2.81
N GLY A 274 3.48 -12.77 2.08
CA GLY A 274 4.74 -12.22 2.57
C GLY A 274 4.82 -10.71 2.34
N PHE A 275 5.40 -9.98 3.29
CA PHE A 275 5.66 -8.55 3.15
C PHE A 275 7.15 -8.31 3.21
N PHE A 276 7.66 -7.58 2.23
CA PHE A 276 9.06 -7.33 2.03
C PHE A 276 9.30 -5.84 2.01
N LEU A 277 10.22 -5.37 2.85
CA LEU A 277 10.74 -4.02 2.77
C LEU A 277 12.16 -4.08 2.21
N PHE A 278 12.29 -3.76 0.93
CA PHE A 278 13.56 -3.73 0.22
C PHE A 278 14.21 -2.36 0.38
N PHE A 279 15.51 -2.38 0.62
CA PHE A 279 16.39 -1.22 0.57
C PHE A 279 17.38 -1.43 -0.58
N PRO A 280 17.05 -0.96 -1.79
CA PRO A 280 17.96 -1.03 -2.94
C PRO A 280 19.38 -0.53 -2.60
N LYS A 281 20.40 -1.04 -3.29
CA LYS A 281 21.79 -0.57 -3.10
C LYS A 281 21.98 0.91 -3.44
N GLY A 282 21.15 1.44 -4.33
CA GLY A 282 21.11 2.86 -4.66
C GLY A 282 20.50 3.74 -3.56
N CYS A 283 19.84 3.18 -2.53
CA CYS A 283 19.33 4.01 -1.45
C CYS A 283 20.44 4.78 -0.72
N PRO A 284 20.18 6.02 -0.29
CA PRO A 284 21.12 6.75 0.52
C PRO A 284 21.36 6.05 1.86
N ALA A 285 22.56 6.20 2.41
CA ALA A 285 22.91 5.64 3.73
C ALA A 285 22.06 6.25 4.86
N ALA A 286 21.58 7.47 4.68
CA ALA A 286 20.67 8.15 5.58
C ALA A 286 19.46 8.67 4.80
N PHE A 287 18.27 8.33 5.26
CA PHE A 287 17.03 8.84 4.71
C PHE A 287 16.70 10.21 5.29
N PRO A 288 15.94 11.05 4.55
CA PRO A 288 15.30 12.23 5.11
C PRO A 288 14.49 11.87 6.37
N GLU A 289 14.37 12.81 7.30
CA GLU A 289 13.75 12.61 8.62
C GLU A 289 12.35 11.99 8.52
N GLU A 290 11.56 12.42 7.54
CA GLU A 290 10.19 11.96 7.34
C GLU A 290 10.13 10.49 6.92
N THR A 291 11.07 10.08 6.06
CA THR A 291 11.20 8.68 5.61
C THR A 291 11.75 7.82 6.74
N ALA A 292 12.75 8.30 7.48
CA ALA A 292 13.28 7.59 8.63
C ALA A 292 12.21 7.39 9.72
N ALA A 293 11.36 8.39 9.96
CA ALA A 293 10.23 8.29 10.89
C ALA A 293 9.24 7.20 10.45
N LEU A 294 8.83 7.19 9.17
CA LEU A 294 7.97 6.12 8.64
C LEU A 294 8.61 4.73 8.80
N LEU A 295 9.87 4.60 8.40
CA LEU A 295 10.58 3.33 8.45
C LEU A 295 10.71 2.83 9.90
N SER A 296 10.98 3.70 10.87
CA SER A 296 11.08 3.29 12.28
C SER A 296 9.76 2.77 12.87
N LEU A 297 8.61 3.15 12.31
CA LEU A 297 7.31 2.59 12.66
C LEU A 297 7.03 1.25 11.96
N LEU A 298 7.49 1.10 10.72
CA LEU A 298 7.32 -0.13 9.96
C LEU A 298 8.26 -1.25 10.43
N GLU A 299 9.55 -0.95 10.64
CA GLU A 299 10.60 -1.91 10.95
C GLU A 299 10.28 -2.89 12.08
N PRO A 300 9.64 -2.51 13.22
CA PRO A 300 9.26 -3.45 14.28
C PRO A 300 8.28 -4.56 13.84
N ALA A 301 7.55 -4.37 12.75
CA ALA A 301 6.70 -5.40 12.16
C ALA A 301 7.51 -6.45 11.37
N PHE A 302 8.76 -6.14 11.03
CA PHE A 302 9.66 -7.01 10.28
C PHE A 302 10.65 -7.69 11.24
N THR A 303 10.50 -9.00 11.39
CA THR A 303 11.22 -9.77 12.40
C THR A 303 12.48 -10.44 11.86
N ARG A 304 12.62 -10.56 10.53
CA ARG A 304 13.79 -11.13 9.87
C ARG A 304 14.45 -10.07 9.00
N ALA A 305 15.72 -9.78 9.29
CA ALA A 305 16.58 -9.05 8.39
C ALA A 305 17.49 -10.05 7.67
N HIS A 306 17.44 -10.06 6.35
CA HIS A 306 18.49 -10.71 5.56
C HIS A 306 19.53 -9.64 5.22
N SER A 307 20.64 -9.62 5.96
CA SER A 307 21.80 -8.83 5.58
C SER A 307 22.70 -9.66 4.66
N ASN A 308 23.06 -9.12 3.51
CA ASN A 308 24.14 -9.69 2.72
C ASN A 308 25.47 -9.38 3.40
N HIS A 309 25.76 -10.03 4.52
CA HIS A 309 27.14 -10.22 4.92
C HIS A 309 27.74 -11.31 4.04
N HIS A 310 28.01 -10.98 2.77
CA HIS A 310 29.17 -11.56 2.13
C HIS A 310 30.36 -11.07 2.93
N GLY A 311 30.71 -11.85 3.95
CA GLY A 311 32.02 -11.75 4.57
C GLY A 311 33.02 -11.73 3.43
N ALA A 312 33.79 -10.64 3.36
CA ALA A 312 35.04 -10.68 2.66
C ALA A 312 35.76 -11.92 3.18
N ALA A 313 35.92 -12.93 2.33
CA ALA A 313 36.87 -13.98 2.58
C ALA A 313 38.23 -13.27 2.66
N SER A 314 38.65 -12.92 3.87
CA SER A 314 40.04 -12.65 4.17
C SER A 314 40.77 -13.95 3.88
N GLY A 315 41.38 -14.01 2.70
CA GLY A 315 42.41 -14.99 2.43
C GLY A 315 43.59 -14.69 3.35
N ASP A 316 43.84 -15.62 4.27
CA ASP A 316 45.16 -15.96 4.80
C ASP A 316 45.30 -17.49 4.69
#